data_AF-A0A244EXE6-F1
#
_entry.id   AF-A0A244EXE6-F1
#
_cell.length_a   1.000
_cell.length_b   1.000
_cell.length_c   1.000
_cell.angle_alpha   90.00
_cell.angle_beta   90.00
_cell.angle_gamma   90.00
#
_symmetry.space_group_name_H-M   'P 1'
#
loop_
_entity.id
_entity.type
_entity.pdbx_description
1 polymer ?
#
loop_
_entity_poly.entity_id
_entity_poly.type
_entity_poly.pdbx_seq_one_letter_code
_entity_poly.pdbx_strand_id
1 'polypeptide(L)'
;MRLPIYAQDLLPNAAFKKLAKSLKNRWPVQPSIQQTLANEILSKGLGYLDYYELRSSSLNCPPETPTPSERDARAGIVAALASALQSANEISVTLSRLEAFVETLPLTALTAFKMAASSATSSLITKPLTLDPTPGQVCPVNLTCPAKTTPMYTDPMIRTEIPTPFGRPENSISQKEIEALRQVVKRTSSLRDHSIFLLLESGLRANEILSSEVPHVRNFEPSS
;
A
#
# COMPACT_ATOMS: atom_id res chain seq x y z
N MET A 1 -15.21 8.07 -12.38
CA MET A 1 -13.79 7.67 -12.51
C MET A 1 -13.48 6.69 -11.39
N ARG A 2 -12.68 5.64 -11.62
CA ARG A 2 -12.19 4.70 -10.59
C ARG A 2 -10.69 4.50 -10.75
N LEU A 3 -9.89 4.88 -9.75
CA LEU A 3 -8.43 4.70 -9.75
C LEU A 3 -8.08 3.32 -9.15
N PRO A 4 -7.31 2.47 -9.84
CA PRO A 4 -6.84 1.21 -9.27
C PRO A 4 -5.97 1.45 -8.03
N ILE A 5 -6.29 0.79 -6.93
CA ILE A 5 -5.48 0.79 -5.71
C ILE A 5 -5.03 -0.64 -5.44
N TYR A 6 -3.71 -0.83 -5.38
CA TYR A 6 -3.12 -2.15 -5.19
C TYR A 6 -2.88 -2.43 -3.71
N ALA A 7 -2.82 -3.71 -3.34
CA ALA A 7 -2.56 -4.11 -1.97
C ALA A 7 -1.29 -3.47 -1.37
N GLN A 8 -0.27 -3.21 -2.19
CA GLN A 8 0.98 -2.56 -1.74
C GLN A 8 0.76 -1.12 -1.28
N ASP A 9 -0.21 -0.40 -1.87
CA ASP A 9 -0.53 0.97 -1.52
C ASP A 9 -1.23 1.08 -0.16
N LEU A 10 -1.82 -0.02 0.33
CA LEU A 10 -2.56 -0.11 1.59
C LEU A 10 -1.73 -0.64 2.78
N LEU A 11 -0.47 -1.03 2.55
CA LEU A 11 0.42 -1.47 3.62
C LEU A 11 0.65 -0.36 4.67
N PRO A 12 1.06 -0.71 5.89
CA PRO A 12 1.48 0.28 6.88
C PRO A 12 2.55 1.21 6.29
N ASN A 13 2.36 2.53 6.43
CA ASN A 13 3.24 3.57 5.88
C ASN A 13 3.35 3.63 4.34
N ALA A 14 2.44 2.98 3.61
CA ALA A 14 2.40 3.05 2.15
C ALA A 14 1.72 4.33 1.61
N ALA A 15 1.65 4.44 0.28
CA ALA A 15 1.21 5.63 -0.43
C ALA A 15 -0.20 6.09 -0.03
N PHE A 16 -1.18 5.18 0.03
CA PHE A 16 -2.54 5.53 0.42
C PHE A 16 -2.58 6.07 1.86
N LYS A 17 -1.87 5.42 2.79
CA LYS A 17 -1.84 5.84 4.19
C LYS A 17 -1.19 7.21 4.36
N LYS A 18 -0.12 7.48 3.61
CA LYS A 18 0.54 8.79 3.56
C LYS A 18 -0.40 9.86 3.03
N LEU A 19 -1.13 9.59 1.95
CA LEU A 19 -2.13 10.51 1.40
C LEU A 19 -3.23 10.83 2.42
N ALA A 20 -3.82 9.82 3.04
CA ALA A 20 -4.85 10.02 4.06
C ALA A 20 -4.32 10.81 5.27
N LYS A 21 -3.05 10.59 5.67
CA LYS A 21 -2.41 11.35 6.76
C LYS A 21 -2.16 12.81 6.35
N SER A 22 -1.70 13.05 5.13
CA SER A 22 -1.55 14.40 4.57
C SER A 22 -2.89 15.13 4.53
N LEU A 23 -3.95 14.44 4.09
CA LEU A 23 -5.31 14.95 4.08
C LEU A 23 -5.77 15.36 5.49
N LYS A 24 -5.57 14.47 6.46
CA LYS A 24 -5.93 14.69 7.87
C LYS A 24 -5.21 15.90 8.47
N ASN A 25 -3.89 15.96 8.29
CA ASN A 25 -3.04 16.94 8.96
C ASN A 25 -3.13 18.34 8.35
N ARG A 26 -3.39 18.41 7.04
CA ARG A 26 -3.46 19.67 6.28
C ARG A 26 -4.90 19.99 5.89
N TRP A 27 -5.86 19.47 6.66
CA TRP A 27 -7.28 19.70 6.42
C TRP A 27 -7.55 21.21 6.29
N PRO A 28 -8.28 21.68 5.25
CA PRO A 28 -8.44 23.11 4.98
C PRO A 28 -9.16 23.88 6.09
N VAL A 29 -9.96 23.16 6.89
CA VAL A 29 -10.76 23.67 8.01
C VAL A 29 -10.14 23.16 9.32
N GLN A 30 -10.30 23.91 10.41
CA GLN A 30 -9.94 23.43 11.75
C GLN A 30 -11.19 22.95 12.48
N PRO A 31 -11.13 21.90 13.31
CA PRO A 31 -9.97 21.09 13.66
C PRO A 31 -9.61 20.03 12.60
N SER A 32 -8.45 19.38 12.75
CA SER A 32 -8.07 18.23 11.91
C SER A 32 -9.13 17.13 12.00
N ILE A 33 -9.42 16.48 10.87
CA ILE A 33 -10.39 15.38 10.83
C ILE A 33 -9.86 14.08 11.47
N GLN A 34 -10.78 13.14 11.73
CA GLN A 34 -10.39 11.79 12.13
C GLN A 34 -9.77 11.02 10.95
N GLN A 35 -8.89 10.06 11.27
CA GLN A 35 -8.25 9.23 10.26
C GLN A 35 -9.26 8.40 9.45
N THR A 36 -10.34 7.93 10.08
CA THR A 36 -11.40 7.17 9.43
C THR A 36 -12.08 8.00 8.35
N LEU A 37 -12.48 9.24 8.69
CA LEU A 37 -13.07 10.18 7.74
C LEU A 37 -12.10 10.51 6.60
N ALA A 38 -10.81 10.73 6.90
CA ALA A 38 -9.80 10.99 5.87
C ALA A 38 -9.67 9.82 4.88
N ASN A 39 -9.72 8.57 5.38
CA ASN A 39 -9.70 7.39 4.52
C ASN A 39 -10.96 7.32 3.65
N GLU A 40 -12.15 7.56 4.22
CA GLU A 40 -13.42 7.52 3.48
C GLU A 40 -13.48 8.58 2.38
N ILE A 41 -13.12 9.82 2.69
CA ILE A 41 -13.10 10.90 1.71
C ILE A 41 -12.14 10.58 0.57
N LEU A 42 -10.94 10.09 0.91
CA LEU A 42 -9.97 9.71 -0.10
C LEU A 42 -10.47 8.54 -0.95
N SER A 43 -11.07 7.51 -0.34
CA SER A 43 -11.68 6.40 -1.07
C SER A 43 -12.75 6.86 -2.05
N LYS A 44 -13.65 7.74 -1.61
CA LYS A 44 -14.68 8.36 -2.47
C LYS A 44 -14.09 9.17 -3.60
N GLY A 45 -13.07 9.99 -3.30
CA GLY A 45 -12.37 10.79 -4.29
C GLY A 45 -11.67 9.96 -5.37
N LEU A 46 -11.25 8.74 -5.03
CA LEU A 46 -10.64 7.79 -5.94
C LEU A 46 -11.64 6.92 -6.70
N GLY A 47 -12.95 7.11 -6.47
CA GLY A 47 -14.02 6.43 -7.20
C GLY A 47 -14.57 5.17 -6.55
N TYR A 48 -14.31 4.97 -5.25
CA TYR A 48 -14.91 3.90 -4.45
C TYR A 48 -16.10 4.43 -3.64
N LEU A 49 -17.00 3.55 -3.22
CA LEU A 49 -18.14 3.90 -2.37
C LEU A 49 -17.67 4.27 -0.96
N ASP A 50 -16.75 3.49 -0.41
CA ASP A 50 -16.17 3.68 0.91
C ASP A 50 -14.77 3.02 1.02
N TYR A 51 -14.18 3.10 2.22
CA TYR A 51 -12.88 2.50 2.50
C TYR A 51 -12.89 0.96 2.49
N TYR A 52 -14.01 0.34 2.83
CA TYR A 52 -14.15 -1.12 2.85
C TYR A 52 -14.16 -1.69 1.43
N GLU A 53 -14.91 -1.08 0.51
CA GLU A 53 -14.94 -1.46 -0.90
C GLU A 53 -13.57 -1.29 -1.54
N LEU A 54 -12.87 -0.17 -1.24
CA LEU A 54 -11.52 0.07 -1.71
C LEU A 54 -10.56 -1.03 -1.26
N ARG A 55 -10.58 -1.36 0.04
CA ARG A 55 -9.72 -2.42 0.60
C ARG A 55 -10.03 -3.79 -0.03
N SER A 56 -11.30 -4.13 -0.16
CA SER A 56 -11.72 -5.41 -0.75
C SER A 56 -11.33 -5.50 -2.22
N SER A 57 -11.51 -4.41 -2.98
CA SER A 57 -11.11 -4.33 -4.39
C SER A 57 -9.60 -4.45 -4.59
N SER A 58 -8.80 -3.94 -3.65
CA SER A 58 -7.33 -3.93 -3.76
C SER A 58 -6.68 -5.30 -3.77
N LEU A 59 -7.35 -6.30 -3.19
CA LEU A 59 -6.86 -7.68 -3.11
C LEU A 59 -6.93 -8.39 -4.47
N ASN A 60 -7.86 -7.96 -5.33
CA ASN A 60 -8.16 -8.59 -6.61
C ASN A 60 -7.86 -7.67 -7.80
N CYS A 61 -7.02 -6.65 -7.62
CA CYS A 61 -6.83 -5.62 -8.64
C CYS A 61 -5.88 -6.10 -9.76
N PRO A 62 -6.33 -6.21 -11.02
CA PRO A 62 -5.48 -6.65 -12.12
C PRO A 62 -4.37 -5.64 -12.43
N PRO A 63 -3.15 -6.10 -12.79
CA PRO A 63 -2.04 -5.21 -13.13
C PRO A 63 -2.30 -4.37 -14.40
N GLU A 64 -3.15 -4.84 -15.30
CA GLU A 64 -3.50 -4.15 -16.55
C GLU A 64 -4.74 -3.26 -16.45
N THR A 65 -5.18 -2.92 -15.23
CA THR A 65 -6.35 -2.06 -15.06
C THR A 65 -6.04 -0.67 -15.60
N PRO A 66 -6.87 -0.12 -16.51
CA PRO A 66 -6.68 1.23 -17.03
C PRO A 66 -6.60 2.24 -15.88
N THR A 67 -5.48 2.96 -15.82
CA THR A 67 -5.28 4.01 -14.82
C THR A 67 -5.84 5.32 -15.39
N PRO A 68 -6.83 5.97 -14.74
CA PRO A 68 -7.30 7.29 -15.16
C PRO A 68 -6.19 8.34 -15.09
N SER A 69 -6.37 9.46 -15.77
CA SER A 69 -5.37 10.54 -15.74
C SER A 69 -5.22 11.10 -14.31
N GLU A 70 -4.03 11.63 -14.00
CA GLU A 70 -3.80 12.28 -12.70
C GLU A 70 -4.76 13.45 -12.48
N ARG A 71 -5.07 14.20 -13.54
CA ARG A 71 -6.05 15.30 -13.51
C ARG A 71 -7.43 14.81 -13.08
N ASP A 72 -7.90 13.70 -13.64
CA ASP A 72 -9.20 13.14 -13.28
C ASP A 72 -9.22 12.67 -11.82
N ALA A 73 -8.11 12.07 -11.35
CA ALA A 73 -7.98 11.65 -9.96
C ALA A 73 -8.02 12.83 -9.00
N ARG A 74 -7.32 13.93 -9.33
CA ARG A 74 -7.38 15.17 -8.56
C ARG A 74 -8.79 15.76 -8.55
N ALA A 75 -9.46 15.83 -9.70
CA ALA A 75 -10.83 16.32 -9.79
C ALA A 75 -11.81 15.49 -8.94
N GLY A 76 -11.67 14.16 -8.95
CA GLY A 76 -12.45 13.26 -8.10
C GLY A 76 -12.24 13.54 -6.61
N ILE A 77 -10.99 13.75 -6.19
CA ILE A 77 -10.66 14.09 -4.80
C ILE A 77 -11.23 15.47 -4.41
N VAL A 78 -11.12 16.48 -5.27
CA VAL A 78 -11.73 17.81 -5.04
C VAL A 78 -13.25 17.68 -4.85
N ALA A 79 -13.92 16.90 -5.70
CA ALA A 79 -15.36 16.68 -5.61
C ALA A 79 -15.74 16.00 -4.28
N ALA A 80 -15.04 14.93 -3.89
CA ALA A 80 -15.31 14.23 -2.63
C ALA A 80 -15.07 15.12 -1.39
N LEU A 81 -14.04 15.97 -1.43
CA LEU A 81 -13.76 16.93 -0.38
C LEU A 81 -14.84 18.00 -0.28
N ALA A 82 -15.27 18.55 -1.41
CA ALA A 82 -16.35 19.54 -1.45
C ALA A 82 -17.65 18.96 -0.88
N SER A 83 -18.00 17.72 -1.25
CA SER A 83 -19.16 17.02 -0.66
C SER A 83 -19.03 16.80 0.85
N ALA A 84 -17.85 16.44 1.33
CA ALA A 84 -17.61 16.26 2.76
C ALA A 84 -17.76 17.57 3.55
N LEU A 85 -17.22 18.68 3.02
CA LEU A 85 -17.34 20.01 3.63
C LEU A 85 -18.78 20.53 3.62
N GLN A 86 -19.51 20.31 2.52
CA GLN A 86 -20.94 20.63 2.45
C GLN A 86 -21.75 19.86 3.50
N SER A 87 -21.46 18.57 3.70
CA SER A 87 -22.14 17.76 4.72
C SER A 87 -21.85 18.23 6.15
N ALA A 88 -20.70 18.88 6.37
CA ALA A 88 -20.31 19.49 7.64
C ALA A 88 -20.81 20.94 7.79
N ASN A 89 -21.55 21.47 6.81
CA ASN A 89 -22.02 22.85 6.75
C ASN A 89 -20.88 23.91 6.73
N GLU A 90 -19.71 23.53 6.21
CA GLU A 90 -18.50 24.36 6.18
C GLU A 90 -18.38 25.08 4.82
N ILE A 91 -18.97 26.28 4.72
CA ILE A 91 -19.07 27.07 3.48
C ILE A 91 -17.83 27.97 3.23
N SER A 92 -16.95 28.10 4.23
CA SER A 92 -15.82 29.04 4.20
C SER A 92 -14.72 28.68 3.18
N VAL A 93 -14.65 27.42 2.74
CA VAL A 93 -13.59 26.95 1.84
C VAL A 93 -14.01 27.11 0.39
N THR A 94 -13.29 27.95 -0.36
CA THR A 94 -13.48 28.11 -1.80
C THR A 94 -12.95 26.91 -2.58
N LEU A 95 -13.56 26.62 -3.74
CA LEU A 95 -13.16 25.53 -4.63
C LEU A 95 -11.68 25.68 -5.08
N SER A 96 -11.22 26.90 -5.40
CA SER A 96 -9.83 27.14 -5.80
C SER A 96 -8.83 26.83 -4.68
N ARG A 97 -9.19 27.07 -3.41
CA ARG A 97 -8.35 26.69 -2.26
C ARG A 97 -8.25 25.18 -2.14
N LEU A 98 -9.33 24.47 -2.46
CA LEU A 98 -9.38 23.02 -2.44
C LEU A 98 -8.57 22.39 -3.56
N GLU A 99 -8.65 22.95 -4.76
CA GLU A 99 -7.81 22.55 -5.90
C GLU A 99 -6.33 22.74 -5.57
N ALA A 100 -5.92 23.94 -5.12
CA ALA A 100 -4.54 24.22 -4.73
C ALA A 100 -4.04 23.27 -3.62
N PHE A 101 -4.93 22.89 -2.70
CA PHE A 101 -4.61 21.90 -1.68
C PHE A 101 -4.38 20.51 -2.27
N VAL A 102 -5.30 20.03 -3.11
CA VAL A 102 -5.19 18.73 -3.78
C VAL A 102 -3.94 18.67 -4.66
N GLU A 103 -3.55 19.77 -5.31
CA GLU A 103 -2.30 19.87 -6.08
C GLU A 103 -1.07 19.44 -5.27
N THR A 104 -1.04 19.72 -3.97
CA THR A 104 0.08 19.34 -3.10
C THR A 104 0.11 17.87 -2.66
N LEU A 105 -0.91 17.08 -2.98
CA LEU A 105 -0.95 15.66 -2.59
C LEU A 105 -0.02 14.81 -3.48
N PRO A 106 0.78 13.90 -2.90
CA PRO A 106 1.69 13.04 -3.66
C PRO A 106 0.96 11.85 -4.31
N LEU A 107 0.05 12.12 -5.25
CA LEU A 107 -0.73 11.06 -5.94
C LEU A 107 0.17 10.13 -6.74
N THR A 108 1.25 10.64 -7.32
CA THR A 108 2.27 9.88 -8.05
C THR A 108 2.97 8.81 -7.22
N ALA A 109 2.82 8.82 -5.90
CA ALA A 109 3.32 7.76 -5.02
C ALA A 109 2.49 6.46 -5.14
N LEU A 110 1.25 6.52 -5.64
CA LEU A 110 0.39 5.36 -5.83
C LEU A 110 0.92 4.47 -6.96
N THR A 111 0.79 3.16 -6.75
CA THR A 111 1.35 2.16 -7.67
C THR A 111 0.76 2.26 -9.08
N ALA A 112 -0.52 2.60 -9.22
CA ALA A 112 -1.17 2.82 -10.52
C ALA A 112 -0.43 3.86 -11.39
N PHE A 113 -0.08 5.02 -10.81
CA PHE A 113 0.64 6.06 -11.54
C PHE A 113 2.10 5.68 -11.82
N LYS A 114 2.74 4.95 -10.91
CA LYS A 114 4.11 4.43 -11.12
C LYS A 114 4.15 3.44 -12.30
N MET A 115 3.18 2.54 -12.38
CA MET A 115 3.05 1.58 -13.49
C MET A 115 2.77 2.29 -14.82
N ALA A 116 1.85 3.26 -14.82
CA ALA A 116 1.53 4.05 -16.01
C ALA A 116 2.76 4.81 -16.55
N ALA A 117 3.58 5.41 -15.67
CA ALA A 117 4.81 6.09 -16.06
C ALA A 117 5.87 5.14 -16.63
N SER A 118 5.98 3.92 -16.09
CA SER A 118 6.91 2.90 -16.61
C SER A 118 6.48 2.34 -17.97
N SER A 119 5.17 2.25 -18.23
CA SER A 119 4.66 1.77 -19.52
C SER A 119 4.91 2.79 -20.64
N ALA A 120 4.74 4.09 -20.35
CA ALA A 120 5.00 5.17 -21.30
C ALA A 120 6.49 5.30 -21.71
N THR A 121 7.42 4.88 -20.86
CA THR A 121 8.86 4.91 -21.16
C THR A 121 9.33 3.69 -21.94
N SER A 122 8.63 2.55 -21.83
CA SER A 122 8.92 1.34 -22.60
C SER A 122 8.50 1.46 -24.08
N SER A 123 7.48 2.26 -24.39
CA SER A 123 6.95 2.41 -25.76
C SER A 123 7.80 3.28 -26.69
N LEU A 124 8.86 3.92 -26.20
CA LEU A 124 9.76 4.76 -27.02
C LEU A 124 11.00 4.00 -27.56
N ILE A 125 11.14 2.71 -27.28
CA ILE A 125 12.21 1.87 -27.86
C ILE A 125 11.62 0.91 -28.90
N THR A 126 10.89 1.46 -29.88
CA THR A 126 10.73 0.79 -31.17
C THR A 126 11.38 1.68 -32.20
N LYS A 127 12.68 1.47 -32.44
CA LYS A 127 13.30 1.95 -33.68
C LYS A 127 12.48 1.35 -34.84
N PRO A 128 11.90 2.15 -35.73
CA PRO A 128 11.35 1.61 -36.96
C PRO A 128 12.54 1.08 -37.78
N LEU A 129 12.60 -0.23 -37.99
CA LEU A 129 13.41 -0.79 -39.05
C LEU A 129 12.81 -0.29 -40.36
N THR A 130 13.48 0.67 -40.97
CA THR A 130 13.24 1.13 -42.34
C THR A 130 13.31 -0.08 -43.26
N LEU A 131 12.16 -0.50 -43.78
CA LEU A 131 12.05 -1.46 -44.87
C LEU A 131 12.42 -0.73 -46.17
N ASP A 132 13.60 -1.02 -46.70
CA ASP A 132 13.93 -0.72 -48.09
C ASP A 132 13.14 -1.65 -49.03
N PRO A 133 12.57 -1.16 -50.14
CA PRO A 133 11.88 -1.99 -51.11
C PRO A 133 12.88 -2.45 -52.18
N THR A 134 13.13 -3.75 -52.29
CA THR A 134 13.69 -4.32 -53.52
C THR A 134 12.96 -5.64 -53.85
N PRO A 135 12.33 -5.75 -55.03
CA PRO A 135 11.51 -6.90 -55.40
C PRO A 135 12.35 -7.98 -56.09
N GLY A 136 12.24 -9.23 -55.65
CA GLY A 136 12.76 -10.36 -56.41
C GLY A 136 12.65 -11.71 -55.71
N GLN A 137 12.02 -12.66 -56.41
CA GLN A 137 12.10 -14.11 -56.26
C GLN A 137 11.26 -14.84 -55.18
N VAL A 138 10.00 -15.08 -55.56
CA VAL A 138 9.36 -16.40 -55.79
C VAL A 138 9.95 -17.64 -55.07
N CYS A 139 9.22 -18.10 -54.03
CA CYS A 139 8.77 -19.47 -53.65
C CYS A 139 9.79 -20.64 -53.47
N PRO A 140 9.48 -21.73 -52.70
CA PRO A 140 8.15 -22.20 -52.27
C PRO A 140 7.96 -22.68 -50.82
N VAL A 141 6.69 -22.75 -50.42
CA VAL A 141 6.15 -23.55 -49.31
C VAL A 141 6.63 -24.99 -49.41
N ASN A 142 7.22 -25.51 -48.34
CA ASN A 142 7.29 -26.94 -48.07
C ASN A 142 6.84 -27.22 -46.64
N LEU A 143 5.74 -27.96 -46.56
CA LEU A 143 5.15 -28.57 -45.39
C LEU A 143 6.08 -29.66 -44.87
N THR A 144 6.74 -29.45 -43.72
CA THR A 144 7.18 -30.56 -42.86
C THR A 144 7.40 -30.04 -41.43
N CYS A 145 6.47 -30.33 -40.53
CA CYS A 145 6.62 -30.11 -39.10
C CYS A 145 7.25 -31.38 -38.47
N PRO A 146 8.41 -31.33 -37.82
CA PRO A 146 8.81 -32.41 -36.94
C PRO A 146 8.05 -32.31 -35.61
N ALA A 147 7.40 -33.42 -35.21
CA ALA A 147 6.68 -33.55 -33.96
C ALA A 147 7.63 -33.38 -32.76
N LYS A 148 7.38 -32.35 -31.93
CA LYS A 148 8.07 -32.19 -30.64
C LYS A 148 7.17 -32.68 -29.52
N THR A 149 7.51 -33.85 -29.02
CA THR A 149 6.95 -34.52 -27.85
C THR A 149 6.93 -33.58 -26.64
N THR A 150 5.73 -33.28 -26.15
CA THR A 150 5.51 -32.64 -24.85
C THR A 150 5.76 -33.66 -23.74
N PRO A 151 6.73 -33.47 -22.83
CA PRO A 151 6.76 -34.26 -21.62
C PRO A 151 5.62 -33.80 -20.71
N MET A 152 4.62 -34.67 -20.52
CA MET A 152 3.63 -34.53 -19.45
C MET A 152 4.35 -34.69 -18.11
N TYR A 153 4.41 -33.61 -17.33
CA TYR A 153 4.74 -33.70 -15.91
C TYR A 153 3.42 -33.79 -15.13
N THR A 154 3.15 -34.97 -14.58
CA THR A 154 2.10 -35.21 -13.59
C THR A 154 2.62 -34.77 -12.23
N ASP A 155 2.22 -33.58 -11.78
CA ASP A 155 2.47 -33.10 -10.42
C ASP A 155 1.44 -33.72 -9.46
N PRO A 156 1.85 -34.38 -8.36
CA PRO A 156 0.91 -34.94 -7.40
C PRO A 156 0.11 -33.84 -6.69
N MET A 157 -1.21 -34.03 -6.71
CA MET A 157 -2.25 -33.20 -6.13
C MET A 157 -2.05 -33.02 -4.62
N ILE A 158 -1.42 -31.91 -4.19
CA ILE A 158 -1.47 -31.46 -2.80
C ILE A 158 -2.84 -30.84 -2.56
N ARG A 159 -3.65 -31.55 -1.78
CA ARG A 159 -4.95 -31.11 -1.24
C ARG A 159 -4.73 -29.81 -0.46
N THR A 160 -5.05 -28.68 -1.09
CA THR A 160 -5.10 -27.39 -0.39
C THR A 160 -6.47 -27.29 0.25
N GLU A 161 -6.53 -27.55 1.55
CA GLU A 161 -7.69 -27.23 2.38
C GLU A 161 -7.99 -25.74 2.21
N ILE A 162 -9.21 -25.42 1.81
CA ILE A 162 -9.74 -24.07 1.67
C ILE A 162 -9.91 -23.48 3.08
N PRO A 163 -9.23 -22.40 3.49
CA PRO A 163 -9.58 -21.71 4.72
C PRO A 163 -10.84 -20.88 4.47
N THR A 164 -11.89 -21.17 5.24
CA THR A 164 -13.14 -20.42 5.27
C THR A 164 -12.92 -18.94 5.66
N PRO A 165 -13.75 -18.01 5.14
CA PRO A 165 -13.47 -16.58 5.18
C PRO A 165 -14.14 -15.90 6.39
N PHE A 166 -13.85 -16.29 7.62
CA PHE A 166 -14.20 -15.49 8.81
C PHE A 166 -13.25 -15.81 9.95
N GLY A 167 -12.05 -15.25 9.88
CA GLY A 167 -11.12 -15.18 10.99
C GLY A 167 -10.51 -13.79 11.01
N ARG A 168 -10.86 -12.99 12.03
CA ARG A 168 -9.93 -11.95 12.51
C ARG A 168 -8.56 -12.64 12.63
N PRO A 169 -7.44 -12.09 12.14
CA PRO A 169 -6.16 -12.61 12.55
C PRO A 169 -6.07 -12.32 14.04
N GLU A 170 -6.44 -13.31 14.85
CA GLU A 170 -5.96 -13.50 16.20
C GLU A 170 -4.44 -13.55 16.02
N ASN A 171 -3.80 -12.38 16.09
CA ASN A 171 -2.35 -12.26 16.23
C ASN A 171 -1.94 -12.71 17.66
N SER A 172 -2.58 -13.77 18.14
CA SER A 172 -2.37 -14.42 19.40
C SER A 172 -1.22 -15.37 19.14
N ILE A 173 0.00 -14.85 19.29
CA ILE A 173 1.21 -15.65 19.22
C ILE A 173 1.04 -16.87 20.13
N SER A 174 1.23 -18.06 19.59
CA SER A 174 1.04 -19.29 20.35
C SER A 174 2.12 -19.43 21.42
N GLN A 175 1.82 -20.15 22.50
CA GLN A 175 2.80 -20.40 23.57
C GLN A 175 4.08 -21.08 23.04
N LYS A 176 3.96 -21.90 21.98
CA LYS A 176 5.08 -22.54 21.30
C LYS A 176 5.99 -21.54 20.59
N GLU A 177 5.40 -20.52 19.96
CA GLU A 177 6.14 -19.45 19.29
C GLU A 177 6.82 -18.52 20.30
N ILE A 178 6.15 -18.20 21.42
CA ILE A 178 6.76 -17.45 22.53
C ILE A 178 7.99 -18.19 23.06
N GLU A 179 7.90 -19.50 23.29
CA GLU A 179 9.03 -20.29 23.77
C GLU A 179 10.16 -20.35 22.72
N ALA A 180 9.83 -20.48 21.43
CA ALA A 180 10.82 -20.42 20.37
C ALA A 180 11.58 -19.09 20.36
N LEU A 181 10.87 -17.97 20.49
CA LEU A 181 11.48 -16.64 20.60
C LEU A 181 12.34 -16.51 21.86
N ARG A 182 11.87 -17.03 22.99
CA ARG A 182 12.65 -17.06 24.24
C ARG A 182 13.97 -17.78 24.05
N GLN A 183 13.99 -18.91 23.33
CA GLN A 183 15.22 -19.63 23.02
C GLN A 183 16.14 -18.87 22.06
N VAL A 184 15.60 -18.06 21.15
CA VAL A 184 16.39 -17.18 20.28
C VAL A 184 17.04 -16.07 21.12
N VAL A 185 16.29 -15.39 21.98
CA VAL A 185 16.81 -14.31 22.83
C VAL A 185 17.84 -14.84 23.84
N LYS A 186 17.60 -16.00 24.46
CA LYS A 186 18.58 -16.64 25.36
C LYS A 186 19.93 -16.94 24.70
N ARG A 187 19.95 -17.15 23.38
CA ARG A 187 21.19 -17.36 22.62
C ARG A 187 21.92 -16.05 22.32
N THR A 188 21.25 -14.90 22.35
CA THR A 188 21.91 -13.62 22.15
C THR A 188 22.56 -13.20 23.46
N SER A 189 23.84 -12.80 23.49
CA SER A 189 24.46 -12.27 24.72
C SER A 189 24.05 -10.82 25.02
N SER A 190 22.97 -10.33 24.40
CA SER A 190 22.52 -8.94 24.48
C SER A 190 21.58 -8.77 25.68
N LEU A 191 22.05 -8.07 26.71
CA LEU A 191 21.21 -7.72 27.86
C LEU A 191 20.01 -6.86 27.43
N ARG A 192 20.18 -6.02 26.41
CA ARG A 192 19.10 -5.19 25.85
C ARG A 192 17.95 -6.06 25.33
N ASP A 193 18.26 -7.07 24.53
CA ASP A 193 17.24 -7.90 23.89
C ASP A 193 16.50 -8.75 24.92
N HIS A 194 17.22 -9.23 25.93
CA HIS A 194 16.65 -9.90 27.09
C HIS A 194 15.69 -9.00 27.88
N SER A 195 16.10 -7.77 28.20
CA SER A 195 15.27 -6.82 28.94
C SER A 195 14.02 -6.43 28.13
N ILE A 196 14.15 -6.16 26.83
CA ILE A 196 13.01 -5.83 25.98
C ILE A 196 12.04 -7.01 25.89
N PHE A 197 12.54 -8.23 25.70
CA PHE A 197 11.70 -9.43 25.62
C PHE A 197 10.91 -9.66 26.92
N LEU A 198 11.53 -9.47 28.09
CA LEU A 198 10.85 -9.58 29.38
C LEU A 198 9.77 -8.51 29.57
N LEU A 199 10.03 -7.26 29.15
CA LEU A 199 9.04 -6.18 29.21
C LEU A 199 7.84 -6.51 28.32
N LEU A 200 8.07 -7.00 27.10
CA LEU A 200 7.00 -7.45 26.21
C LEU A 200 6.21 -8.62 26.80
N GLU A 201 6.87 -9.58 27.46
CA GLU A 201 6.23 -10.71 28.14
C GLU A 201 5.35 -10.26 29.32
N SER A 202 5.72 -9.19 30.02
CA SER A 202 4.90 -8.58 31.08
C SER A 202 3.65 -7.84 30.57
N GLY A 203 3.48 -7.73 29.26
CA GLY A 203 2.34 -7.06 28.63
C GLY A 203 2.54 -5.57 28.37
N LEU A 204 3.74 -5.03 28.59
CA LEU A 204 4.06 -3.65 28.22
C LEU A 204 4.06 -3.50 26.69
N ARG A 205 3.40 -2.45 26.23
CA ARG A 205 3.32 -2.12 24.81
C ARG A 205 4.58 -1.38 24.37
N ALA A 206 4.93 -1.53 23.09
CA ALA A 206 6.12 -0.89 22.52
C ALA A 206 6.14 0.63 22.72
N ASN A 207 5.00 1.31 22.66
CA ASN A 207 4.92 2.75 22.90
C ASN A 207 5.22 3.13 24.36
N GLU A 208 4.91 2.27 25.33
CA GLU A 208 5.19 2.50 26.75
C GLU A 208 6.68 2.30 27.06
N ILE A 209 7.29 1.28 26.45
CA ILE A 209 8.74 1.04 26.54
C ILE A 209 9.52 2.21 25.93
N LEU A 210 9.12 2.67 24.74
CA LEU A 210 9.79 3.77 24.04
C LEU A 210 9.58 5.14 24.69
N SER A 211 8.52 5.33 25.47
CA SER A 211 8.23 6.58 26.18
C SER A 211 8.82 6.63 27.58
N SER A 212 9.47 5.55 28.03
CA SER A 212 10.11 5.51 29.35
C SER A 212 11.42 6.29 29.32
N GLU A 213 11.42 7.46 29.98
CA GLU A 213 12.65 8.20 30.26
C GLU A 213 13.28 7.68 31.54
N VAL A 214 14.59 7.38 31.51
CA VAL A 214 15.32 7.02 32.72
C VAL A 214 15.53 8.31 33.52
N PRO A 215 14.95 8.45 34.73
CA PRO A 215 15.22 9.61 35.57
C PRO A 215 16.72 9.66 35.87
N HIS A 216 17.31 10.85 35.76
CA HIS A 216 18.73 11.07 35.97
C HIS A 216 19.16 10.51 37.32
N VAL A 217 20.01 9.48 37.31
CA VAL A 217 20.54 8.84 38.51
C VAL A 217 21.43 9.87 39.21
N ARG A 218 20.91 10.51 40.27
CA ARG A 218 21.77 11.29 41.18
C ARG A 218 22.65 10.29 41.91
N ASN A 219 23.95 10.34 41.65
CA ASN A 219 24.94 9.64 42.46
C ASN A 219 24.76 10.11 43.91
N PHE A 220 24.33 9.21 44.79
CA PHE A 220 24.41 9.42 46.23
C PHE A 220 25.89 9.30 46.60
N GLU A 221 26.55 10.42 46.89
CA GLU A 221 27.79 10.38 47.65
C GLU A 221 27.47 9.94 49.09
N PRO A 222 28.20 8.97 49.65
CA PRO A 222 28.09 8.65 51.06
C PRO A 222 28.74 9.76 51.89
N SER A 223 27.94 10.43 52.72
CA SER A 223 28.45 11.33 53.77
C SER A 223 29.34 10.54 54.73
N SER A 224 30.56 11.05 54.95
CA SER A 224 31.56 10.54 55.91
C SER A 224 31.06 10.55 57.35
#